data_AF-A0A3D5R743-F1
#
_entry.id   AF-A0A3D5R743-F1
#
_cell.length_a   1.000
_cell.length_b   1.000
_cell.length_c   1.000
_cell.angle_alpha   90.00
_cell.angle_beta   90.00
_cell.angle_gamma   90.00
#
_symmetry.space_group_name_H-M   'P 1'
#
loop_
_entity.id
_entity.type
_entity.pdbx_description
1 polymer ?
#
loop_
_entity_poly.entity_id
_entity_poly.type
_entity_poly.pdbx_seq_one_letter_code
_entity_poly.pdbx_strand_id
1 'polypeptide(L)'
;FKKEEMSISPYYFFSNIYYQKMNMVLEELKGKGFKVNKIDQAHLKTLANLSGIGYYGKNSIIHNDEFGSQMFLYAFATDELLEWDEINYKLSDCEDCTICVESCPNKALEDYKLIREKCIRNYTLEGKYIPDKIRDTLGSRLIGCDKCQTVCPKNFGKNEDLPIMNIQERELLLPDLYLKNWEKGLKTHIRKLGDLIGYNYARTNRVLVQSIISAGNIRNKDLTNELKTLQKHQDKNIVQYSNWAVRKINNGSDKNEY
;
A
#
# COMPACT_ATOMS: atom_id res chain seq x y z
N PHE A 1 6.18 -12.12 11.54
CA PHE A 1 6.18 -10.69 11.91
C PHE A 1 6.27 -10.58 13.41
N LYS A 2 7.22 -9.82 13.97
CA LYS A 2 7.13 -9.46 15.39
C LYS A 2 5.87 -8.60 15.57
N LYS A 3 5.16 -8.75 16.69
CA LYS A 3 3.90 -8.04 17.00
C LYS A 3 4.02 -6.50 16.88
N GLU A 4 5.25 -6.00 16.90
CA GLU A 4 5.62 -4.58 16.92
C GLU A 4 5.96 -4.00 15.54
N GLU A 5 6.16 -4.83 14.51
CA GLU A 5 6.48 -4.35 13.16
C GLU A 5 5.26 -3.76 12.47
N MET A 6 5.43 -2.62 11.81
CA MET A 6 4.46 -2.14 10.84
C MET A 6 4.44 -3.03 9.61
N SER A 7 3.28 -3.18 8.98
CA SER A 7 3.16 -3.94 7.73
C SER A 7 3.19 -3.01 6.52
N ILE A 8 3.86 -3.46 5.45
CA ILE A 8 3.77 -2.86 4.12
C ILE A 8 3.06 -3.85 3.19
N SER A 9 2.22 -3.32 2.31
CA SER A 9 1.73 -4.12 1.18
C SER A 9 2.90 -4.51 0.27
N PRO A 10 3.03 -5.78 -0.15
CA PRO A 10 4.12 -6.21 -1.03
C PRO A 10 4.21 -5.40 -2.33
N TYR A 11 3.07 -4.88 -2.80
CA TYR A 11 3.01 -4.01 -3.97
C TYR A 11 4.01 -2.83 -3.90
N TYR A 12 4.19 -2.18 -2.74
CA TYR A 12 5.08 -1.01 -2.65
C TYR A 12 6.56 -1.36 -2.65
N PHE A 13 6.89 -2.54 -2.11
CA PHE A 13 8.24 -3.07 -2.18
C PHE A 13 8.59 -3.42 -3.64
N PHE A 14 7.69 -4.12 -4.35
CA PHE A 14 7.94 -4.57 -5.72
C PHE A 14 7.76 -3.49 -6.79
N SER A 15 6.76 -2.61 -6.66
CA SER A 15 6.45 -1.62 -7.71
C SER A 15 7.61 -0.66 -7.98
N ASN A 16 8.42 -0.32 -6.97
CA ASN A 16 9.60 0.51 -7.18
C ASN A 16 10.65 -0.22 -8.06
N ILE A 17 10.88 -1.51 -7.78
CA ILE A 17 11.80 -2.36 -8.54
C ILE A 17 11.34 -2.48 -10.00
N TYR A 18 10.06 -2.83 -10.21
CA TYR A 18 9.52 -2.99 -11.57
C TYR A 18 9.44 -1.68 -12.33
N TYR A 19 9.18 -0.56 -11.66
CA TYR A 19 9.22 0.76 -12.26
C TYR A 19 10.62 1.09 -12.82
N GLN A 20 11.68 0.82 -12.05
CA GLN A 20 13.06 1.03 -12.49
C GLN A 20 13.41 0.11 -13.67
N LYS A 21 13.03 -1.17 -13.59
CA LYS A 21 13.23 -2.12 -14.70
C LYS A 21 12.54 -1.68 -15.98
N MET A 22 11.30 -1.21 -15.91
CA MET A 22 10.58 -0.72 -17.10
C MET A 22 11.21 0.52 -17.71
N ASN A 23 11.78 1.42 -16.91
CA ASN A 23 12.54 2.55 -17.44
C ASN A 23 13.78 2.08 -18.21
N MET A 24 14.50 1.07 -17.71
CA MET A 24 15.64 0.48 -18.44
C MET A 24 15.23 -0.11 -19.78
N VAL A 25 14.10 -0.83 -19.82
CA VAL A 25 13.54 -1.37 -21.08
C VAL A 25 13.23 -0.25 -22.07
N LEU A 26 12.61 0.85 -21.61
CA LEU A 26 12.33 1.99 -22.50
C LEU A 26 13.61 2.65 -23.03
N GLU A 27 14.64 2.79 -22.20
CA GLU A 27 15.93 3.34 -22.66
C GLU A 27 16.64 2.41 -23.65
N GLU A 28 16.54 1.10 -23.46
CA GLU A 28 17.06 0.13 -24.43
C GLU A 28 16.34 0.23 -25.78
N LEU A 29 15.01 0.32 -25.77
CA LEU A 29 14.21 0.51 -26.98
C LEU A 29 14.54 1.82 -27.69
N LYS A 30 14.67 2.92 -26.95
CA LYS A 30 15.14 4.20 -27.50
C LYS A 30 16.54 4.09 -28.12
N GLY A 31 17.46 3.39 -27.45
CA GLY A 31 18.81 3.13 -27.95
C GLY A 31 18.83 2.32 -29.26
N LYS A 32 17.80 1.51 -29.49
CA LYS A 32 17.56 0.77 -30.75
C LYS A 32 16.86 1.62 -31.83
N GLY A 33 16.54 2.87 -31.55
CA GLY A 33 15.90 3.80 -32.51
C GLY A 33 14.37 3.86 -32.44
N PHE A 34 13.73 3.10 -31.55
CA PHE A 34 12.28 3.13 -31.38
C PHE A 34 11.84 4.40 -30.67
N LYS A 35 10.77 5.05 -31.14
CA LYS A 35 10.16 6.14 -30.39
C LYS A 35 9.18 5.57 -29.38
N VAL A 36 9.63 5.44 -28.14
CA VAL A 36 8.80 4.94 -27.03
C VAL A 36 8.74 5.93 -25.88
N ASN A 37 7.54 6.16 -25.35
CA ASN A 37 7.33 7.05 -24.20
C ASN A 37 6.32 6.48 -23.23
N LYS A 38 6.64 6.49 -21.94
CA LYS A 38 5.70 6.10 -20.88
C LYS A 38 4.44 6.97 -20.94
N ILE A 39 3.28 6.35 -20.69
CA ILE A 39 2.02 7.07 -20.51
C ILE A 39 1.77 7.27 -19.01
N ASP A 40 1.99 8.49 -18.51
CA ASP A 40 1.91 8.77 -17.07
C ASP A 40 0.48 8.76 -16.50
N GLN A 41 -0.53 9.09 -17.30
CA GLN A 41 -1.94 9.21 -16.86
C GLN A 41 -2.87 8.20 -17.54
N ALA A 42 -2.37 6.98 -17.77
CA ALA A 42 -3.18 5.92 -18.36
C ALA A 42 -4.18 5.33 -17.35
N HIS A 43 -5.39 4.98 -17.84
CA HIS A 43 -6.30 4.07 -17.14
C HIS A 43 -5.79 2.63 -17.27
N LEU A 44 -4.69 2.31 -16.59
CA LEU A 44 -3.95 1.07 -16.76
C LEU A 44 -4.79 -0.20 -16.58
N LYS A 45 -5.76 -0.20 -15.65
CA LYS A 45 -6.66 -1.34 -15.46
C LYS A 45 -7.59 -1.56 -16.65
N THR A 46 -8.09 -0.48 -17.23
CA THR A 46 -8.94 -0.54 -18.43
C THR A 46 -8.15 -1.04 -19.62
N LEU A 47 -6.93 -0.51 -19.81
CA LEU A 47 -6.03 -0.99 -20.87
C LEU A 47 -5.71 -2.47 -20.69
N ALA A 48 -5.35 -2.90 -19.47
CA ALA A 48 -5.06 -4.30 -19.18
C ALA A 48 -6.26 -5.23 -19.43
N ASN A 49 -7.48 -4.77 -19.17
CA ASN A 49 -8.65 -5.57 -19.52
C ASN A 49 -8.85 -5.64 -21.03
N LEU A 50 -8.85 -4.51 -21.73
CA LEU A 50 -9.06 -4.46 -23.18
C LEU A 50 -7.99 -5.24 -23.96
N SER A 51 -6.74 -5.22 -23.50
CA SER A 51 -5.61 -5.92 -24.12
C SER A 51 -5.47 -7.39 -23.68
N GLY A 52 -6.50 -7.96 -23.05
CA GLY A 52 -6.50 -9.38 -22.65
C GLY A 52 -5.55 -9.75 -21.51
N ILE A 53 -4.88 -8.78 -20.86
CA ILE A 53 -3.96 -9.06 -19.73
C ILE A 53 -4.72 -9.62 -18.54
N GLY A 54 -5.98 -9.23 -18.33
CA GLY A 54 -6.80 -9.79 -17.25
C GLY A 54 -8.24 -9.27 -17.18
N TYR A 55 -8.90 -9.62 -16.07
CA TYR A 55 -10.30 -9.33 -15.79
C TYR A 55 -10.42 -8.46 -14.54
N TYR A 56 -11.48 -7.66 -14.46
CA TYR A 56 -11.83 -6.95 -13.24
C TYR A 56 -12.38 -7.91 -12.18
N GLY A 57 -11.75 -7.90 -11.01
CA GLY A 57 -12.34 -8.42 -9.79
C GLY A 57 -13.42 -7.50 -9.24
N LYS A 58 -14.37 -8.04 -8.46
CA LYS A 58 -15.34 -7.21 -7.70
C LYS A 58 -14.67 -6.26 -6.71
N ASN A 59 -13.42 -6.53 -6.32
CA ASN A 59 -12.57 -5.61 -5.55
C ASN A 59 -11.99 -4.44 -6.39
N SER A 60 -12.37 -4.30 -7.65
CA SER A 60 -11.89 -3.31 -8.64
C SER A 60 -10.42 -3.45 -9.09
N ILE A 61 -9.75 -4.56 -8.80
CA ILE A 61 -8.37 -4.83 -9.22
C ILE A 61 -8.37 -5.78 -10.42
N ILE A 62 -7.41 -5.62 -11.33
CA ILE A 62 -7.22 -6.55 -12.45
C ILE A 62 -6.51 -7.81 -11.94
N HIS A 63 -6.99 -8.97 -12.34
CA HIS A 63 -6.34 -10.26 -12.11
C HIS A 63 -6.32 -11.11 -13.37
N ASN A 64 -5.44 -12.10 -13.41
CA ASN A 64 -5.44 -13.16 -14.42
C ASN A 64 -5.12 -14.52 -13.81
N ASP A 65 -5.20 -15.57 -14.61
CA ASP A 65 -5.02 -16.93 -14.13
C ASP A 65 -3.56 -17.27 -13.82
N GLU A 66 -2.59 -16.52 -14.36
CA GLU A 66 -1.17 -16.76 -14.14
C GLU A 66 -0.70 -16.17 -12.81
N PHE A 67 -0.93 -14.87 -12.59
CA PHE A 67 -0.40 -14.09 -11.46
C PHE A 67 -1.45 -13.68 -10.43
N GLY A 68 -2.73 -14.02 -10.65
CA GLY A 68 -3.81 -13.42 -9.88
C GLY A 68 -3.81 -11.90 -10.04
N SER A 69 -4.05 -11.16 -8.97
CA SER A 69 -4.02 -9.69 -8.96
C SER A 69 -2.65 -9.09 -8.63
N GLN A 70 -1.60 -9.91 -8.53
CA GLN A 70 -0.26 -9.51 -8.05
C GLN A 70 0.61 -8.99 -9.19
N MET A 71 0.05 -8.06 -9.94
CA MET A 71 0.68 -7.51 -11.14
C MET A 71 0.99 -6.03 -10.96
N PHE A 72 2.11 -5.61 -11.53
CA PHE A 72 2.40 -4.21 -11.77
C PHE A 72 2.02 -3.90 -13.23
N LEU A 73 1.13 -2.93 -13.42
CA LEU A 73 0.72 -2.49 -14.75
C LEU A 73 1.57 -1.30 -15.19
N TYR A 74 1.99 -1.32 -16.46
CA TYR A 74 2.80 -0.27 -17.08
C TYR A 74 2.35 -0.10 -18.53
N ALA A 75 2.29 1.13 -19.02
CA ALA A 75 1.95 1.42 -20.41
C ALA A 75 2.91 2.46 -20.99
N PHE A 76 3.28 2.26 -22.25
CA PHE A 76 4.02 3.21 -23.07
C PHE A 76 3.40 3.27 -24.46
N ALA A 77 3.59 4.41 -25.14
CA ALA A 77 3.17 4.62 -26.52
C ALA A 77 4.37 4.46 -27.45
N THR A 78 4.09 4.01 -28.68
CA THR A 78 5.06 3.95 -29.78
C THR A 78 4.38 4.32 -31.10
N ASP A 79 5.17 4.76 -32.09
CA ASP A 79 4.73 4.99 -33.47
C ASP A 79 4.96 3.77 -34.37
N GLU A 80 5.53 2.69 -33.84
CA GLU A 80 5.65 1.42 -34.55
C GLU A 80 4.27 0.83 -34.88
N LEU A 81 4.18 0.23 -36.07
CA LEU A 81 2.99 -0.50 -36.49
C LEU A 81 3.04 -1.91 -35.91
N LEU A 82 2.24 -2.14 -34.88
CA LEU A 82 2.08 -3.44 -34.24
C LEU A 82 0.78 -4.10 -34.71
N GLU A 83 0.79 -5.42 -34.82
CA GLU A 83 -0.44 -6.19 -34.92
C GLU A 83 -1.18 -6.10 -33.58
N TRP A 84 -2.50 -5.90 -33.65
CA TRP A 84 -3.34 -5.80 -32.45
C TRP A 84 -3.84 -7.17 -32.04
N ASP A 85 -3.77 -7.47 -30.76
CA ASP A 85 -4.52 -8.57 -30.17
C ASP A 85 -6.03 -8.31 -30.25
N GLU A 86 -6.84 -9.37 -30.20
CA GLU A 86 -8.29 -9.24 -30.09
C GLU A 86 -8.68 -8.51 -28.81
N ILE A 87 -9.67 -7.61 -28.91
CA ILE A 87 -10.21 -6.90 -27.76
C ILE A 87 -10.94 -7.90 -26.86
N ASN A 88 -10.55 -7.96 -25.59
CA ASN A 88 -11.29 -8.73 -24.62
C ASN A 88 -12.55 -7.98 -24.18
N TYR A 89 -13.72 -8.51 -24.56
CA TYR A 89 -15.03 -7.97 -24.19
C TYR A 89 -15.54 -8.47 -22.84
N LYS A 90 -14.91 -9.48 -22.25
CA LYS A 90 -15.29 -10.00 -20.93
C LYS A 90 -14.66 -9.13 -19.84
N LEU A 91 -15.52 -8.42 -19.10
CA LEU A 91 -15.09 -7.51 -18.03
C LEU A 91 -14.64 -8.27 -16.77
N SER A 92 -15.31 -9.35 -16.40
CA SER A 92 -15.09 -10.07 -15.14
C SER A 92 -15.36 -11.57 -15.28
N ASP A 93 -14.74 -12.34 -14.41
CA ASP A 93 -14.91 -13.79 -14.24
C ASP A 93 -15.12 -14.16 -12.74
N CYS A 94 -15.57 -13.21 -11.91
CA CYS A 94 -15.82 -13.44 -10.49
C CYS A 94 -17.08 -14.25 -10.18
N GLU A 95 -17.99 -14.36 -11.16
CA GLU A 95 -19.30 -15.01 -10.98
C GLU A 95 -20.01 -14.48 -9.71
N ASP A 96 -20.56 -15.37 -8.90
CA ASP A 96 -21.30 -15.03 -7.68
C ASP A 96 -20.41 -14.75 -6.46
N CYS A 97 -19.09 -14.91 -6.57
CA CYS A 97 -18.18 -14.72 -5.43
C CYS A 97 -18.20 -13.27 -4.91
N THR A 98 -18.33 -13.07 -3.59
CA THR A 98 -18.39 -11.75 -2.92
C THR A 98 -17.37 -11.62 -1.77
N ILE A 99 -16.48 -12.59 -1.59
CA ILE A 99 -15.62 -12.70 -0.39
C ILE A 99 -14.77 -11.45 -0.12
N CYS A 100 -14.31 -10.76 -1.16
CA CYS A 100 -13.51 -9.54 -1.03
C CYS A 100 -14.34 -8.33 -0.56
N VAL A 101 -15.61 -8.25 -0.99
CA VAL A 101 -16.58 -7.24 -0.57
C VAL A 101 -16.93 -7.45 0.90
N GLU A 102 -17.23 -8.69 1.28
CA GLU A 102 -17.58 -9.07 2.64
C GLU A 102 -16.43 -8.88 3.63
N SER A 103 -15.21 -9.26 3.21
CA SER A 103 -14.01 -9.19 4.04
C SER A 103 -13.43 -7.78 4.20
N CYS A 104 -13.93 -6.78 3.46
CA CYS A 104 -13.40 -5.42 3.53
C CYS A 104 -13.65 -4.81 4.93
N PRO A 105 -12.61 -4.46 5.71
CA PRO A 105 -12.78 -4.05 7.11
C PRO A 105 -13.68 -2.83 7.31
N ASN A 106 -13.66 -1.90 6.34
CA ASN A 106 -14.43 -0.65 6.37
C ASN A 106 -15.61 -0.63 5.39
N LYS A 107 -15.94 -1.78 4.78
CA LYS A 107 -17.01 -1.88 3.76
C LYS A 107 -16.85 -0.80 2.68
N ALA A 108 -15.63 -0.72 2.16
CA ALA A 108 -15.23 0.22 1.11
C ALA A 108 -15.50 -0.30 -0.30
N LEU A 109 -15.96 -1.54 -0.43
CA LEU A 109 -16.23 -2.19 -1.71
C LEU A 109 -17.74 -2.40 -1.85
N GLU A 110 -18.23 -2.05 -3.04
CA GLU A 110 -19.44 -2.55 -3.68
C GLU A 110 -18.98 -3.36 -4.90
N ASP A 111 -19.85 -4.18 -5.50
CA ASP A 111 -19.48 -4.96 -6.68
C ASP A 111 -18.90 -4.05 -7.78
N TYR A 112 -17.63 -4.28 -8.11
CA TYR A 112 -16.85 -3.54 -9.10
C TYR A 112 -16.60 -2.06 -8.78
N LYS A 113 -16.87 -1.61 -7.54
CA LYS A 113 -16.78 -0.20 -7.16
C LYS A 113 -16.10 0.00 -5.81
N LEU A 114 -15.16 0.95 -5.79
CA LEU A 114 -14.43 1.35 -4.59
C LEU A 114 -14.93 2.70 -4.07
N ILE A 115 -15.39 2.73 -2.82
CA ILE A 115 -15.69 3.95 -2.07
C ILE A 115 -14.38 4.43 -1.40
N ARG A 116 -13.72 5.41 -2.01
CA ARG A 116 -12.36 5.83 -1.64
C ARG A 116 -12.26 6.33 -0.20
N GLU A 117 -13.29 7.02 0.27
CA GLU A 117 -13.41 7.62 1.61
C GLU A 117 -13.54 6.57 2.72
N LYS A 118 -13.79 5.31 2.38
CA LYS A 118 -13.79 4.19 3.33
C LYS A 118 -12.54 3.31 3.20
N CYS A 119 -11.80 3.44 2.11
CA CYS A 119 -10.69 2.55 1.79
C CYS A 119 -9.45 2.84 2.64
N ILE A 120 -9.02 1.87 3.44
CA ILE A 120 -7.80 1.97 4.27
C ILE A 120 -6.59 2.37 3.43
N ARG A 121 -6.39 1.74 2.26
CA ARG A 121 -5.27 2.04 1.36
C ARG A 121 -5.22 3.53 0.97
N ASN A 122 -6.38 4.17 0.77
CA ASN A 122 -6.45 5.59 0.43
C ASN A 122 -5.83 6.47 1.54
N TYR A 123 -6.12 6.17 2.80
CA TYR A 123 -5.59 6.91 3.95
C TYR A 123 -4.12 6.61 4.27
N THR A 124 -3.59 5.46 3.84
CA THR A 124 -2.14 5.19 3.95
C THR A 124 -1.31 5.93 2.90
N LEU A 125 -1.95 6.39 1.80
CA LEU A 125 -1.29 7.07 0.70
C LEU A 125 -1.44 8.59 0.78
N GLU A 126 -2.64 9.05 1.08
CA GLU A 126 -2.95 10.47 1.13
C GLU A 126 -2.43 11.07 2.45
N GLY A 127 -1.72 12.19 2.38
CA GLY A 127 -1.32 12.96 3.58
C GLY A 127 -2.46 13.77 4.19
N LYS A 128 -3.69 13.26 4.11
CA LYS A 128 -4.91 13.92 4.59
C LYS A 128 -5.20 13.55 6.04
N TYR A 129 -6.15 14.25 6.63
CA TYR A 129 -6.74 13.89 7.91
C TYR A 129 -7.28 12.44 7.89
N ILE A 130 -6.92 11.64 8.88
CA ILE A 130 -7.38 10.26 9.08
C ILE A 130 -8.45 10.28 10.16
N PRO A 131 -9.73 9.97 9.86
CA PRO A 131 -10.81 9.91 10.86
C PRO A 131 -10.58 8.80 11.90
N ASP A 132 -11.07 8.98 13.13
CA ASP A 132 -10.89 8.02 14.25
C ASP A 132 -11.29 6.58 13.86
N LYS A 133 -12.43 6.39 13.18
CA LYS A 133 -12.90 5.06 12.70
C LYS A 133 -11.91 4.40 11.72
N ILE A 134 -11.19 5.18 10.92
CA ILE A 134 -10.15 4.67 10.02
C ILE A 134 -8.87 4.37 10.80
N ARG A 135 -8.52 5.17 11.81
CA ARG A 135 -7.36 4.91 12.68
C ARG A 135 -7.48 3.55 13.36
N ASP A 136 -8.67 3.20 13.85
CA ASP A 136 -8.89 1.92 14.51
C ASP A 136 -8.67 0.72 13.57
N THR A 137 -9.09 0.84 12.32
CA THR A 137 -9.04 -0.26 11.34
C THR A 137 -7.74 -0.31 10.53
N LEU A 138 -6.94 0.76 10.57
CA LEU A 138 -5.60 0.82 9.98
C LEU A 138 -4.66 -0.25 10.56
N GLY A 139 -4.84 -0.64 11.82
CA GLY A 139 -3.94 -1.58 12.50
C GLY A 139 -2.52 -1.02 12.57
N SER A 140 -1.52 -1.88 12.29
CA SER A 140 -0.11 -1.50 12.21
C SER A 140 0.37 -1.21 10.79
N ARG A 141 -0.51 -0.90 9.83
CA ARG A 141 -0.12 -0.71 8.43
C ARG A 141 0.64 0.59 8.23
N LEU A 142 1.89 0.50 7.77
CA LEU A 142 2.65 1.66 7.30
C LEU A 142 2.09 2.15 5.96
N ILE A 143 1.93 1.24 4.99
CA ILE A 143 1.41 1.56 3.67
C ILE A 143 0.65 0.40 3.04
N GLY A 144 -0.48 0.72 2.40
CA GLY A 144 -1.30 -0.23 1.66
C GLY A 144 -2.34 -0.94 2.53
N CYS A 145 -3.18 -1.73 1.86
CA CYS A 145 -4.10 -2.69 2.48
C CYS A 145 -4.44 -3.75 1.43
N ASP A 146 -4.09 -5.00 1.70
CA ASP A 146 -4.27 -6.09 0.74
C ASP A 146 -5.41 -7.03 1.11
N LYS A 147 -6.23 -6.70 2.12
CA LYS A 147 -7.26 -7.63 2.62
C LYS A 147 -8.21 -8.13 1.52
N CYS A 148 -8.58 -7.28 0.56
CA CYS A 148 -9.44 -7.67 -0.57
C CYS A 148 -8.72 -8.51 -1.64
N GLN A 149 -7.38 -8.51 -1.65
CA GLN A 149 -6.55 -9.34 -2.53
C GLN A 149 -6.20 -10.67 -1.86
N THR A 150 -5.81 -10.65 -0.57
CA THR A 150 -5.37 -11.86 0.15
C THR A 150 -6.48 -12.89 0.36
N VAL A 151 -7.74 -12.46 0.42
CA VAL A 151 -8.91 -13.35 0.49
C VAL A 151 -9.42 -13.78 -0.89
N CYS A 152 -8.90 -13.21 -1.98
CA CYS A 152 -9.38 -13.49 -3.32
C CYS A 152 -8.90 -14.88 -3.77
N PRO A 153 -9.80 -15.80 -4.17
CA PRO A 153 -9.41 -17.14 -4.61
C PRO A 153 -8.46 -17.13 -5.82
N LYS A 154 -8.58 -16.11 -6.68
CA LYS A 154 -7.70 -15.91 -7.85
C LYS A 154 -6.23 -15.68 -7.49
N ASN A 155 -5.91 -15.43 -6.20
CA ASN A 155 -4.54 -15.26 -5.71
C ASN A 155 -3.99 -16.50 -4.99
N PHE A 156 -4.75 -17.58 -4.87
CA PHE A 156 -4.29 -18.78 -4.17
C PHE A 156 -3.19 -19.49 -4.98
N GLY A 157 -2.07 -19.82 -4.32
CA GLY A 157 -0.90 -20.44 -4.95
C GLY A 157 -0.07 -19.50 -5.85
N LYS A 158 -0.34 -18.19 -5.86
CA LYS A 158 0.36 -17.23 -6.76
C LYS A 158 1.57 -16.53 -6.12
N ASN A 159 1.85 -16.80 -4.85
CA ASN A 159 2.80 -16.05 -4.00
C ASN A 159 4.06 -16.85 -3.59
N GLU A 160 4.24 -18.08 -4.07
CA GLU A 160 5.16 -19.03 -3.42
C GLU A 160 6.64 -18.60 -3.50
N ASP A 161 7.01 -17.77 -4.48
CA ASP A 161 8.40 -17.37 -4.74
C ASP A 161 8.69 -15.86 -4.61
N LEU A 162 7.80 -15.08 -3.98
CA LEU A 162 8.04 -13.64 -3.83
C LEU A 162 9.19 -13.37 -2.84
N PRO A 163 10.15 -12.49 -3.19
CA PRO A 163 11.20 -12.06 -2.29
C PRO A 163 10.67 -11.55 -0.95
N ILE A 164 11.26 -12.03 0.14
CA ILE A 164 10.92 -11.62 1.51
C ILE A 164 11.93 -10.58 1.96
N MET A 165 11.46 -9.54 2.67
CA MET A 165 12.34 -8.54 3.28
C MET A 165 13.36 -9.20 4.21
N ASN A 166 14.63 -8.79 4.08
CA ASN A 166 15.68 -9.21 4.99
C ASN A 166 15.53 -8.54 6.38
N ILE A 167 16.40 -8.91 7.32
CA ILE A 167 16.33 -8.43 8.70
C ILE A 167 16.49 -6.90 8.76
N GLN A 168 17.46 -6.34 8.04
CA GLN A 168 17.74 -4.90 8.03
C GLN A 168 16.58 -4.09 7.42
N GLU A 169 15.91 -4.63 6.40
CA GLU A 169 14.72 -4.01 5.80
C GLU A 169 13.53 -4.04 6.77
N ARG A 170 13.34 -5.14 7.52
CA ARG A 170 12.28 -5.24 8.53
C ARG A 170 12.49 -4.31 9.71
N GLU A 171 13.74 -4.01 10.08
CA GLU A 171 14.06 -3.01 11.11
C GLU A 171 13.55 -1.61 10.73
N LEU A 172 13.49 -1.28 9.43
CA LEU A 172 12.89 -0.03 8.95
C LEU A 172 11.37 0.04 9.16
N LEU A 173 10.72 -1.06 9.57
CA LEU A 173 9.27 -1.08 9.81
C LEU A 173 8.92 -0.97 11.29
N LEU A 174 9.90 -0.81 12.18
CA LEU A 174 9.65 -0.64 13.60
C LEU A 174 9.18 0.80 13.89
N PRO A 175 8.00 1.00 14.53
CA PRO A 175 7.54 2.33 14.92
C PRO A 175 8.54 3.06 15.83
N ASP A 176 9.24 2.32 16.70
CA ASP A 176 10.15 2.89 17.68
C ASP A 176 11.33 3.62 17.03
N LEU A 177 11.81 3.13 15.88
CA LEU A 177 12.83 3.77 15.05
C LEU A 177 12.45 5.22 14.71
N TYR A 178 11.17 5.46 14.40
CA TYR A 178 10.68 6.78 14.02
C TYR A 178 10.25 7.61 15.23
N LEU A 179 9.57 7.00 16.21
CA LEU A 179 9.08 7.72 17.39
C LEU A 179 10.22 8.15 18.33
N LYS A 180 11.30 7.38 18.48
CA LYS A 180 12.42 7.75 19.35
C LYS A 180 13.36 8.80 18.73
N ASN A 181 13.39 8.88 17.40
CA ASN A 181 14.33 9.74 16.65
C ASN A 181 13.68 10.98 16.02
N TRP A 182 12.42 11.28 16.36
CA TRP A 182 11.65 12.34 15.69
C TRP A 182 12.27 13.74 15.82
N GLU A 183 12.92 14.06 16.94
CA GLU A 183 13.54 15.38 17.20
C GLU A 183 14.89 15.56 16.50
N LYS A 184 15.74 14.52 16.55
CA LYS A 184 17.17 14.64 16.27
C LYS A 184 17.59 14.04 14.93
N GLY A 185 16.73 13.27 14.26
CA GLY A 185 17.07 12.76 12.93
C GLY A 185 16.19 11.66 12.39
N LEU A 186 15.30 12.00 11.46
CA LEU A 186 14.58 11.02 10.63
C LEU A 186 15.20 10.86 9.23
N LYS A 187 16.01 11.83 8.77
CA LYS A 187 16.50 11.90 7.38
C LYS A 187 17.14 10.60 6.90
N THR A 188 18.03 10.01 7.71
CA THR A 188 18.74 8.78 7.35
C THR A 188 17.80 7.58 7.25
N HIS A 189 16.90 7.40 8.23
CA HIS A 189 15.93 6.29 8.24
C HIS A 189 14.90 6.43 7.12
N ILE A 190 14.44 7.65 6.87
CA ILE A 190 13.52 7.97 5.78
C ILE A 190 14.16 7.73 4.41
N ARG A 191 15.44 8.08 4.23
CA ARG A 191 16.17 7.78 2.99
C ARG A 191 16.23 6.28 2.73
N LYS A 192 16.65 5.49 3.73
CA LYS A 192 16.71 4.02 3.62
C LYS A 192 15.34 3.41 3.31
N LEU A 193 14.28 3.90 3.98
CA LEU A 193 12.91 3.47 3.68
C LEU A 193 12.49 3.89 2.25
N GLY A 194 12.91 5.07 1.80
CA GLY A 194 12.66 5.56 0.44
C GLY A 194 13.33 4.71 -0.63
N ASP A 195 14.53 4.21 -0.38
CA ASP A 195 15.20 3.24 -1.26
C ASP A 195 14.41 1.92 -1.33
N LEU A 196 13.82 1.50 -0.22
CA LEU A 196 13.06 0.25 -0.09
C LEU A 196 11.69 0.29 -0.78
N ILE A 197 10.86 1.30 -0.44
CA ILE A 197 9.45 1.35 -0.86
C ILE A 197 9.15 2.49 -1.83
N GLY A 198 10.14 3.31 -2.19
CA GLY A 198 9.99 4.51 -3.01
C GLY A 198 9.83 5.80 -2.18
N TYR A 199 10.55 6.85 -2.58
CA TYR A 199 10.59 8.15 -1.89
C TYR A 199 9.23 8.86 -1.79
N ASN A 200 8.35 8.66 -2.77
CA ASN A 200 6.98 9.20 -2.72
C ASN A 200 6.16 8.61 -1.57
N TYR A 201 6.52 7.41 -1.11
CA TYR A 201 5.85 6.66 -0.07
C TYR A 201 6.50 6.89 1.30
N ALA A 202 7.83 7.06 1.35
CA ALA A 202 8.62 7.36 2.55
C ALA A 202 8.67 8.87 2.89
N ARG A 203 7.52 9.54 3.01
CA ARG A 203 7.50 10.96 3.46
C ARG A 203 7.53 11.03 4.98
N THR A 204 8.39 11.88 5.56
CA THR A 204 8.60 11.99 7.01
C THR A 204 7.31 12.07 7.83
N ASN A 205 6.43 13.04 7.57
CA ASN A 205 5.19 13.18 8.33
C ASN A 205 4.27 11.98 8.17
N ARG A 206 4.22 11.35 6.99
CA ARG A 206 3.40 10.15 6.78
C ARG A 206 3.91 9.00 7.63
N VAL A 207 5.20 8.71 7.56
CA VAL A 207 5.81 7.60 8.31
C VAL A 207 5.68 7.83 9.81
N LEU A 208 5.85 9.07 10.27
CA LEU A 208 5.67 9.43 11.68
C LEU A 208 4.22 9.25 12.13
N VAL A 209 3.24 9.74 11.36
CA VAL A 209 1.80 9.56 11.65
C VAL A 209 1.41 8.09 11.70
N GLN A 210 1.89 7.29 10.76
CA GLN A 210 1.60 5.85 10.73
C GLN A 210 2.26 5.11 11.88
N SER A 211 3.45 5.53 12.31
CA SER A 211 4.13 4.99 13.49
C SER A 211 3.33 5.29 14.77
N ILE A 212 2.79 6.51 14.90
CA ILE A 212 1.91 6.91 16.02
C ILE A 212 0.63 6.05 16.05
N ILE A 213 -0.04 5.91 14.90
CA ILE A 213 -1.29 5.14 14.80
C ILE A 213 -1.02 3.66 15.09
N SER A 214 0.05 3.10 14.53
CA SER A 214 0.48 1.72 14.77
C SER A 214 0.70 1.46 16.26
N ALA A 215 1.51 2.30 16.93
CA ALA A 215 1.78 2.17 18.37
C ALA A 215 0.50 2.21 19.23
N GLY A 216 -0.46 3.08 18.87
CA GLY A 216 -1.77 3.13 19.51
C GLY A 216 -2.59 1.86 19.30
N ASN A 217 -2.66 1.34 18.07
CA ASN A 217 -3.44 0.14 17.74
C ASN A 217 -2.88 -1.13 18.37
N ILE A 218 -1.56 -1.31 18.41
CA ILE A 218 -0.93 -2.47 19.06
C ILE A 218 -0.80 -2.29 20.59
N ARG A 219 -1.25 -1.14 21.12
CA ARG A 219 -1.18 -0.75 22.54
C ARG A 219 0.24 -0.84 23.11
N ASN A 220 1.24 -0.37 22.36
CA ASN A 220 2.63 -0.43 22.79
C ASN A 220 2.90 0.60 23.91
N LYS A 221 2.95 0.10 25.16
CA LYS A 221 3.17 0.94 26.35
C LYS A 221 4.58 1.53 26.41
N ASP A 222 5.57 0.87 25.81
CA ASP A 222 6.97 1.31 25.85
C ASP A 222 7.19 2.61 25.07
N LEU A 223 6.29 2.93 24.13
CA LEU A 223 6.33 4.14 23.31
C LEU A 223 5.51 5.31 23.89
N THR A 224 4.94 5.15 25.09
CA THR A 224 4.05 6.16 25.68
C THR A 224 4.76 7.49 25.91
N ASN A 225 6.05 7.47 26.27
CA ASN A 225 6.80 8.70 26.56
C ASN A 225 7.05 9.49 25.27
N GLU A 226 7.48 8.82 24.20
CA GLU A 226 7.69 9.40 22.87
C GLU A 226 6.37 9.98 22.32
N LEU A 227 5.27 9.24 22.46
CA LEU A 227 3.94 9.70 22.06
C LEU A 227 3.51 10.95 22.85
N LYS A 228 3.75 11.01 24.17
CA LYS A 228 3.46 12.21 24.99
C LYS A 228 4.29 13.41 24.56
N THR A 229 5.56 13.22 24.21
CA THR A 229 6.40 14.29 23.68
C THR A 229 5.83 14.85 22.37
N LEU A 230 5.35 13.98 21.48
CA LEU A 230 4.71 14.37 20.20
C LEU A 230 3.37 15.11 20.37
N GLN A 231 2.74 15.11 21.55
CA GLN A 231 1.56 15.95 21.84
C GLN A 231 1.89 17.45 21.87
N LYS A 232 3.17 17.82 21.90
CA LYS A 232 3.65 19.22 21.83
C LYS A 232 4.21 19.58 20.44
N HIS A 233 4.05 18.71 19.45
CA HIS A 233 4.57 18.92 18.10
C HIS A 233 3.92 20.14 17.41
N GLN A 234 4.65 20.82 16.53
CA GLN A 234 4.15 22.01 15.80
C GLN A 234 3.00 21.69 14.82
N ASP A 235 3.02 20.50 14.23
CA ASP A 235 1.95 19.99 13.35
C ASP A 235 0.76 19.50 14.19
N LYS A 236 -0.38 20.20 14.04
CA LYS A 236 -1.63 19.89 14.77
C LYS A 236 -2.15 18.48 14.50
N ASN A 237 -1.91 17.91 13.32
CA ASN A 237 -2.32 16.55 13.03
C ASN A 237 -1.52 15.55 13.87
N ILE A 238 -0.19 15.73 13.97
CA ILE A 238 0.67 14.88 14.81
C ILE A 238 0.24 14.95 16.27
N VAL A 239 -0.07 16.14 16.79
CA VAL A 239 -0.61 16.32 18.14
C VAL A 239 -1.90 15.52 18.34
N GLN A 240 -2.85 15.65 17.40
CA GLN A 240 -4.12 14.95 17.48
C GLN A 240 -3.96 13.42 17.47
N TYR A 241 -3.13 12.89 16.56
CA TYR A 241 -2.89 11.45 16.49
C TYR A 241 -2.17 10.92 17.73
N SER A 242 -1.25 11.70 18.29
CA SER A 242 -0.53 11.34 19.52
C SER A 242 -1.48 11.32 20.72
N ASN A 243 -2.39 12.30 20.84
CA ASN A 243 -3.45 12.30 21.83
C ASN A 243 -4.38 11.08 21.69
N TRP A 244 -4.73 10.71 20.46
CA TRP A 244 -5.53 9.50 20.21
C TRP A 244 -4.77 8.23 20.61
N ALA A 245 -3.48 8.09 20.26
CA ALA A 245 -2.69 6.90 20.56
C ALA A 245 -2.50 6.70 22.06
N VAL A 246 -2.16 7.77 22.81
CA VAL A 246 -2.03 7.72 24.27
C VAL A 246 -3.35 7.34 24.94
N ARG A 247 -4.48 7.91 24.52
CA ARG A 247 -5.81 7.50 25.03
C ARG A 247 -6.08 6.03 24.74
N LYS A 248 -5.75 5.55 23.55
CA LYS A 248 -5.99 4.14 23.17
C LYS A 248 -5.13 3.15 23.95
N ILE A 249 -3.87 3.51 24.25
CA ILE A 249 -2.99 2.71 25.11
C ILE A 249 -3.52 2.67 26.55
N ASN A 250 -4.05 3.78 27.07
CA ASN A 250 -4.53 3.88 28.45
C ASN A 250 -5.91 3.25 28.67
N ASN A 251 -6.81 3.28 27.69
CA ASN A 251 -8.20 2.82 27.82
C ASN A 251 -8.37 1.29 27.68
N GLY A 252 -7.33 0.50 27.94
CA GLY A 252 -7.33 -0.93 27.63
C GLY A 252 -8.24 -1.78 28.51
N SER A 253 -9.49 -1.99 28.10
CA SER A 253 -10.15 -3.30 28.27
C SER A 253 -9.74 -4.21 27.11
N ASP A 254 -9.35 -5.44 27.44
CA ASP A 254 -9.00 -6.50 26.48
C ASP A 254 -10.23 -6.92 25.68
N LYS A 255 -10.34 -6.41 24.46
CA LYS A 255 -11.04 -7.14 23.40
C LYS A 255 -10.07 -7.25 22.24
N ASN A 256 -9.39 -8.38 22.21
CA ASN A 256 -8.77 -8.91 21.01
C ASN A 256 -9.87 -9.13 19.98
N GLU A 257 -10.04 -8.21 19.05
CA GLU A 257 -10.71 -8.46 17.78
C GLU A 257 -9.86 -7.77 16.72
N TYR A 258 -9.14 -8.58 15.93
CA TYR A 258 -9.13 -8.62 14.45
C TYR A 258 -8.02 -9.56 13.98
#